data_AF-A0A519N7X6-F1
#
_entry.id   AF-A0A519N7X6-F1
#
_cell.length_a   1.000
_cell.length_b   1.000
_cell.length_c   1.000
_cell.angle_alpha   90.00
_cell.angle_beta   90.00
_cell.angle_gamma   90.00
#
_symmetry.space_group_name_H-M   'P 1'
#
loop_
_entity.id
_entity.type
_entity.pdbx_description
1 polymer ?
#
loop_
_entity_poly.entity_id
_entity_poly.type
_entity_poly.pdbx_seq_one_letter_code
_entity_poly.pdbx_strand_id
1 'polypeptide(L)'
;MGLRVVSVFLLTALVISILGETSVAQLPGISEFYQASSEIKHYYFSLSDLIFVIGAITGLLGGLRVFANWQAGRHQIDRQVAGWLFSCIFLSLCGIFLRGLFGL
;
A
#
# COMPACT_ATOMS: atom_id res chain seq x y z
N MET A 1 62.26 9.20 -26.39
CA MET A 1 61.06 10.06 -26.41
C MET A 1 59.76 9.33 -26.06
N GLY A 2 59.64 8.01 -26.27
CA GLY A 2 58.37 7.27 -26.03
C GLY A 2 57.85 7.26 -24.59
N LEU A 3 58.72 7.10 -23.57
CA LEU A 3 58.28 6.95 -22.18
C LEU A 3 57.61 8.21 -21.60
N ARG A 4 58.08 9.39 -22.00
CA ARG A 4 57.49 10.69 -21.60
C ARG A 4 56.12 10.91 -22.21
N VAL A 5 55.92 10.50 -23.47
CA VAL A 5 54.63 10.64 -24.17
C VAL A 5 53.59 9.71 -23.57
N VAL A 6 53.94 8.45 -23.30
CA VAL A 6 53.04 7.48 -22.63
C VAL A 6 52.63 7.97 -21.24
N SER A 7 53.55 8.54 -20.46
CA SER A 7 53.25 9.09 -19.15
C SER A 7 52.29 10.29 -19.21
N VAL A 8 52.44 11.17 -20.20
CA VAL A 8 51.51 12.31 -20.40
C VAL A 8 50.11 11.81 -20.78
N PHE A 9 50.00 10.82 -21.67
CA PHE A 9 48.71 10.23 -22.02
C PHE A 9 48.00 9.59 -20.83
N LEU A 10 48.74 8.86 -19.99
CA LEU A 10 48.19 8.26 -18.77
C LEU A 10 47.73 9.31 -17.75
N LEU A 11 48.49 10.40 -17.59
CA LEU A 11 48.10 11.50 -16.72
C LEU A 11 46.85 12.22 -17.24
N THR A 12 46.73 12.45 -18.54
CA THR A 12 45.53 13.06 -19.12
C THR A 12 44.30 12.17 -18.98
N ALA A 13 44.44 10.85 -19.15
CA ALA A 13 43.34 9.89 -18.95
C ALA A 13 42.88 9.81 -17.49
N LEU A 14 43.83 9.92 -16.55
CA LEU A 14 43.53 9.99 -15.12
C LEU A 14 42.75 11.27 -14.77
N VAL A 15 43.17 12.42 -15.29
CA VAL A 15 42.50 13.70 -15.08
C VAL A 15 41.07 13.70 -15.63
N ILE A 16 40.85 13.10 -16.80
CA ILE A 16 39.50 13.01 -17.40
C ILE A 16 38.59 12.11 -16.57
N SER A 17 39.12 11.01 -16.01
CA SER A 17 38.38 10.10 -15.14
C SER A 17 37.92 10.76 -13.83
N ILE A 18 38.70 11.72 -13.31
CA ILE A 18 38.38 12.45 -12.07
C ILE A 18 37.31 13.53 -12.29
N LEU A 19 37.21 14.08 -13.51
CA LEU A 19 36.27 15.16 -13.84
C LEU A 19 34.86 14.67 -14.23
N GLY A 20 34.63 13.34 -14.26
CA GLY A 20 33.41 12.72 -14.79
C GLY A 20 32.18 12.74 -13.88
N GLU A 21 32.26 13.27 -12.66
CA GLU A 21 31.13 13.25 -11.72
C GLU A 21 30.17 14.43 -11.93
N THR A 22 29.30 14.30 -12.94
CA THR A 22 28.08 15.11 -12.98
C THR A 22 27.09 14.55 -11.96
N SER A 23 27.19 15.02 -10.72
CA SER A 23 26.14 14.79 -9.73
C SER A 23 24.86 15.46 -10.25
N VAL A 24 23.95 14.65 -10.79
CA VAL A 24 22.57 15.07 -11.03
C VAL A 24 22.00 15.35 -9.65
N ALA A 25 22.06 16.61 -9.22
CA ALA A 25 21.46 17.05 -7.98
C ALA A 25 19.96 16.73 -8.06
N GLN A 26 19.54 15.62 -7.44
CA GLN A 26 18.13 15.31 -7.30
C GLN A 26 17.51 16.47 -6.53
N LEU A 27 16.43 17.04 -7.07
CA LEU A 27 15.81 18.22 -6.47
C LEU A 27 15.43 17.86 -5.02
N PRO A 28 15.95 18.58 -4.02
CA PRO A 28 15.76 18.23 -2.62
C PRO A 28 14.27 18.14 -2.31
N GLY A 29 13.85 17.00 -1.75
CA GLY A 29 12.46 16.72 -1.38
C GLY A 29 11.73 15.74 -2.29
N ILE A 30 12.02 15.66 -3.59
CA ILE A 30 11.26 14.76 -4.49
C ILE A 30 11.51 13.28 -4.16
N SER A 31 12.76 12.91 -3.86
CA SER A 31 13.12 11.55 -3.42
C SER A 31 12.39 11.15 -2.14
N GLU A 32 12.34 12.06 -1.16
CA GLU A 32 11.66 11.87 0.12
C GLU A 32 10.14 11.71 -0.07
N PHE A 33 9.53 12.50 -0.95
CA PHE A 33 8.11 12.38 -1.29
C PHE A 33 7.77 11.03 -1.94
N TYR A 34 8.64 10.51 -2.83
CA TYR A 34 8.46 9.18 -3.41
C TYR A 34 8.59 8.08 -2.35
N GLN A 35 9.54 8.19 -1.43
CA GLN A 35 9.69 7.26 -0.32
C GLN A 35 8.46 7.27 0.60
N ALA A 36 8.02 8.46 1.04
CA ALA A 36 6.81 8.61 1.86
C ALA A 36 5.56 8.04 1.15
N SER A 37 5.43 8.28 -0.16
CA SER A 37 4.32 7.71 -0.95
C SER A 37 4.36 6.18 -0.99
N SER A 38 5.54 5.57 -1.04
CA SER A 38 5.69 4.10 -1.01
C SER A 38 5.33 3.50 0.34
N GLU A 39 5.70 4.17 1.43
CA GLU A 39 5.40 3.75 2.80
C GLU A 39 3.88 3.83 3.07
N ILE A 40 3.27 4.94 2.65
CA ILE A 40 1.82 5.14 2.74
C ILE A 40 1.06 4.03 2.00
N LYS A 41 1.51 3.60 0.81
CA LYS A 41 0.89 2.46 0.10
C LYS A 41 0.94 1.16 0.90
N HIS A 42 2.05 0.89 1.59
CA HIS A 42 2.17 -0.30 2.43
C HIS A 42 1.18 -0.25 3.61
N TYR A 43 1.00 0.91 4.24
CA TYR A 43 -0.02 1.08 5.29
C TYR A 43 -1.43 0.84 4.76
N TYR A 44 -1.76 1.31 3.56
CA TYR A 44 -3.08 1.06 2.97
C TYR A 44 -3.34 -0.40 2.62
N PHE A 45 -2.32 -1.14 2.16
CA PHE A 45 -2.43 -2.59 1.96
C PHE A 45 -2.76 -3.30 3.27
N SER A 46 -1.99 -3.01 4.33
CA SER A 46 -2.21 -3.60 5.65
C SER A 46 -3.58 -3.23 6.23
N LEU A 47 -4.02 -1.98 6.06
CA LEU A 47 -5.32 -1.52 6.54
C LEU A 47 -6.48 -2.18 5.77
N SER A 48 -6.33 -2.41 4.47
CA SER A 48 -7.31 -3.16 3.68
C SER A 48 -7.47 -4.60 4.19
N ASP A 49 -6.36 -5.28 4.48
CA ASP A 49 -6.40 -6.65 5.03
C ASP A 49 -7.07 -6.68 6.40
N LEU A 50 -6.76 -5.70 7.25
CA LEU A 50 -7.39 -5.55 8.55
C LEU A 50 -8.92 -5.40 8.44
N ILE A 51 -9.42 -4.61 7.49
CA ILE A 51 -10.87 -4.45 7.26
C ILE A 51 -11.52 -5.78 6.88
N PHE A 52 -10.88 -6.59 6.03
CA PHE A 52 -11.42 -7.90 5.68
C PHE A 52 -11.45 -8.85 6.89
N VAL A 53 -10.41 -8.84 7.73
CA VAL A 53 -10.37 -9.65 8.96
C VAL A 53 -11.45 -9.22 9.95
N ILE A 54 -11.56 -7.91 10.22
CA ILE A 54 -12.61 -7.37 11.12
C ILE A 54 -14.00 -7.65 10.54
N GLY A 55 -14.16 -7.52 9.22
CA GLY A 55 -15.40 -7.85 8.52
C GLY A 55 -15.81 -9.30 8.66
N ALA A 56 -14.87 -10.23 8.54
CA ALA A 56 -15.14 -11.64 8.75
C ALA A 56 -15.60 -11.92 10.19
N ILE A 57 -14.92 -11.34 11.19
CA ILE A 57 -15.25 -11.55 12.61
C ILE A 57 -16.63 -10.94 12.93
N THR A 58 -16.83 -9.67 12.59
CA THR A 58 -18.08 -8.94 12.89
C THR A 58 -19.25 -9.49 12.07
N GLY A 59 -19.03 -9.94 10.84
CA GLY A 59 -20.01 -10.62 10.01
C GLY A 59 -20.46 -11.94 10.64
N LEU A 60 -19.53 -12.77 11.11
CA LEU A 60 -19.85 -14.02 11.81
C LEU A 60 -20.66 -13.75 13.09
N LEU A 61 -20.20 -12.82 13.93
CA LEU A 61 -20.87 -12.48 15.20
C LEU A 61 -22.28 -11.89 14.97
N GLY A 62 -22.43 -11.04 13.96
CA GLY A 62 -23.73 -10.50 13.56
C GLY A 62 -24.68 -11.60 13.07
N GLY A 63 -24.19 -12.53 12.26
CA GLY A 63 -24.96 -13.67 11.76
C GLY A 63 -25.41 -14.59 12.90
N LEU A 64 -24.52 -14.86 13.87
CA LEU A 64 -24.83 -15.63 15.07
C LEU A 64 -25.96 -14.97 15.88
N ARG A 65 -25.93 -13.64 16.03
CA ARG A 65 -26.99 -12.89 16.70
C ARG A 65 -28.33 -13.00 15.96
N VAL A 66 -28.32 -12.87 14.64
CA VAL A 66 -29.53 -13.02 13.81
C VAL A 66 -30.11 -14.43 13.95
N PHE A 67 -29.26 -15.46 13.88
CA PHE A 67 -29.66 -16.85 14.09
C PHE A 67 -30.27 -17.09 15.47
N ALA A 68 -29.62 -16.61 16.54
CA ALA A 68 -30.14 -16.71 17.90
C ALA A 68 -31.52 -16.04 18.04
N ASN A 69 -31.72 -14.88 17.39
CA ASN A 69 -33.00 -14.18 17.41
C ASN A 69 -34.10 -14.92 16.65
N TRP A 70 -33.72 -15.58 15.56
CA TRP A 70 -34.63 -16.43 14.80
C TRP A 70 -35.10 -17.61 15.65
N GLN A 71 -34.18 -18.33 16.29
CA GLN A 71 -34.51 -19.46 17.17
C GLN A 71 -35.35 -19.05 18.38
N ALA A 72 -35.17 -17.82 18.88
CA ALA A 72 -35.97 -17.26 19.97
C ALA A 72 -37.39 -16.80 19.55
N GLY A 73 -37.76 -16.91 18.28
CA GLY A 73 -39.08 -16.50 17.78
C GLY A 73 -39.33 -14.99 17.79
N ARG A 74 -38.26 -14.16 17.75
CA ARG A 74 -38.44 -12.70 17.72
C ARG A 74 -39.13 -12.26 16.43
N HIS A 75 -39.94 -11.21 16.51
CA HIS A 75 -40.50 -10.57 15.33
C HIS A 75 -39.43 -9.79 14.54
N GLN A 76 -39.68 -9.54 13.24
CA GLN A 76 -38.82 -8.74 12.35
C GLN A 76 -37.43 -9.34 12.09
N ILE A 77 -37.33 -10.67 11.92
CA ILE A 77 -36.08 -11.32 11.51
C ILE A 77 -35.64 -10.86 10.12
N ASP A 78 -36.56 -10.67 9.18
CA ASP A 78 -36.25 -10.25 7.81
C ASP A 78 -35.47 -8.94 7.76
N ARG A 79 -35.88 -7.95 8.58
CA ARG A 79 -35.18 -6.67 8.70
C ARG A 79 -33.79 -6.82 9.32
N GLN A 80 -33.63 -7.73 10.29
CA GLN A 80 -32.34 -8.00 10.92
C GLN A 80 -31.37 -8.69 9.96
N VAL A 81 -31.85 -9.68 9.21
CA VAL A 81 -31.09 -10.37 8.17
C VAL A 81 -30.65 -9.38 7.09
N ALA A 82 -31.56 -8.55 6.59
CA ALA A 82 -31.25 -7.54 5.58
C ALA A 82 -30.23 -6.51 6.08
N GLY A 83 -30.40 -6.00 7.31
CA GLY A 83 -29.47 -5.05 7.92
C GLY A 83 -28.08 -5.65 8.14
N TRP A 84 -28.00 -6.90 8.60
CA TRP A 84 -26.74 -7.63 8.74
C TRP A 84 -26.05 -7.84 7.39
N LEU A 85 -26.78 -8.35 6.40
CA LEU A 85 -26.27 -8.61 5.06
C LEU A 85 -25.72 -7.34 4.41
N PHE A 86 -26.48 -6.25 4.44
CA PHE A 86 -26.06 -4.97 3.87
C PHE A 86 -24.83 -4.40 4.59
N SER A 87 -24.75 -4.56 5.91
CA SER A 87 -23.57 -4.15 6.68
C SER A 87 -22.31 -4.93 6.27
N CYS A 88 -22.43 -6.25 6.07
CA CYS A 88 -21.33 -7.09 5.61
C CYS A 88 -20.86 -6.66 4.21
N ILE A 89 -21.79 -6.48 3.27
CA ILE A 89 -21.48 -6.05 1.90
C ILE A 89 -20.80 -4.68 1.92
N PHE A 90 -21.34 -3.72 2.67
CA PHE A 90 -20.77 -2.39 2.81
C PHE A 90 -19.32 -2.44 3.29
N LEU A 91 -19.04 -3.20 4.34
CA LEU A 91 -17.69 -3.29 4.90
C LEU A 91 -16.71 -3.97 3.92
N SER A 92 -17.13 -5.03 3.22
CA SER A 92 -16.33 -5.66 2.18
C SER A 92 -16.04 -4.71 1.02
N LEU A 93 -17.02 -3.89 0.61
CA LEU A 93 -16.83 -2.86 -0.40
C LEU A 93 -15.85 -1.78 0.04
N CYS A 94 -15.81 -1.40 1.32
CA CYS A 94 -14.78 -0.48 1.83
C CYS A 94 -13.36 -1.04 1.65
N GLY A 95 -13.15 -2.33 1.90
CA GLY A 95 -11.87 -2.98 1.65
C GLY A 95 -11.48 -2.97 0.17
N ILE A 96 -12.43 -3.29 -0.72
CA ILE A 96 -12.22 -3.26 -2.17
C ILE A 96 -11.94 -1.83 -2.66
N PHE A 97 -12.67 -0.84 -2.14
CA PHE A 97 -12.51 0.57 -2.47
C PHE A 97 -11.12 1.09 -2.11
N LEU A 98 -10.62 0.74 -0.92
CA LEU A 98 -9.25 1.06 -0.52
C LEU A 98 -8.22 0.44 -1.47
N ARG A 99 -8.38 -0.84 -1.83
CA ARG A 99 -7.49 -1.47 -2.83
C ARG A 99 -7.55 -0.77 -4.18
N GLY A 100 -8.75 -0.46 -4.67
CA GLY A 100 -8.97 0.22 -5.94
C GLY A 100 -8.37 1.63 -6.00
N LEU A 101 -8.46 2.42 -4.92
CA LEU A 101 -7.88 3.77 -4.87
C LEU A 101 -6.35 3.77 -4.95
N PHE A 102 -5.70 2.78 -4.36
CA PHE A 102 -4.23 2.71 -4.29
C PHE A 102 -3.60 1.80 -5.35
N GLY A 103 -4.42 1.23 -6.25
CA GLY A 103 -3.98 0.37 -7.34
C GLY A 103 -3.42 -0.97 -6.87
N LEU A 104 -4.02 -1.55 -5.82
CA LEU A 104 -3.71 -2.87 -5.26
C LEU A 104 -4.52 -3.99 -5.90
#